data_AF-A0A1U7Y7Q4-F1
#
_entry.id   AF-A0A1U7Y7Q4-F1
#
_cell.length_a   1.000
_cell.length_b   1.000
_cell.length_c   1.000
_cell.angle_alpha   90.00
_cell.angle_beta   90.00
_cell.angle_gamma   90.00
#
_symmetry.space_group_name_H-M   'P 1'
#
loop_
_entity.id
_entity.type
_entity.pdbx_description
1 polymer ?
#
loop_
_entity_poly.entity_id
_entity_poly.type
_entity_poly.pdbx_seq_one_letter_code
_entity_poly.pdbx_strand_id
1 'polypeptide(L)'
;MNMAENIRSEDLIKAEEKKETSINTIPFYKLFSFADATDKILMFFGTAGATGNGLCQVLVAVLFGDLIDSFGLNKTSDVLQAVSKEMMNKMGIYLIQYDRSGYGESDPNPKRSLRSEASDIEELADNLQLGSKFYIICSSMGCYPTWGCIKHIPHRLAGVAFVVPIVNYQWPSLPHNLTKDDQRKKDYWLMTMTAKYIPKLLQWWAIRKTSTNDPKTTYFTSKDLEIIKNLPGFQGFSPEKLRNRSIFNNLCSDFLVAFSSWDFDPSELSNPFPENGQSCVHIWQGSEDKVINLKIQRHIAERLPWIQYHEVPNNGHLLIYDTTVCEAILRSLLIG
;
A
#
# COMPACT_ATOMS: atom_id res chain seq x y z
N MET A 1 -59.85 -50.61 34.54
CA MET A 1 -58.43 -50.82 34.15
C MET A 1 -58.16 -49.89 32.99
N ASN A 2 -56.99 -49.24 32.92
CA ASN A 2 -56.55 -48.30 31.85
C ASN A 2 -56.67 -46.79 32.14
N MET A 3 -56.17 -46.32 33.28
CA MET A 3 -55.73 -44.91 33.39
C MET A 3 -54.34 -44.82 34.04
N ALA A 4 -54.08 -45.64 35.06
CA ALA A 4 -52.76 -45.74 35.70
C ALA A 4 -51.69 -46.43 34.82
N GLU A 5 -52.06 -47.39 33.97
CA GLU A 5 -51.12 -48.02 33.03
C GLU A 5 -50.73 -47.08 31.87
N ASN A 6 -51.66 -46.23 31.42
CA ASN A 6 -51.44 -45.29 30.31
C ASN A 6 -50.47 -44.15 30.70
N ILE A 7 -50.59 -43.64 31.92
CA ILE A 7 -49.68 -42.61 32.46
C ILE A 7 -48.27 -43.19 32.63
N ARG A 8 -48.16 -44.44 33.10
CA ARG A 8 -46.88 -45.11 33.29
C ARG A 8 -46.18 -45.44 31.96
N SER A 9 -46.93 -45.77 30.90
CA SER A 9 -46.38 -45.93 29.56
C SER A 9 -45.98 -44.60 28.91
N GLU A 10 -46.75 -43.53 29.08
CA GLU A 10 -46.39 -42.21 28.58
C GLU A 10 -45.14 -41.64 29.27
N ASP A 11 -44.98 -41.85 30.58
CA ASP A 11 -43.80 -41.43 31.32
C ASP A 11 -42.54 -42.26 30.96
N LEU A 12 -42.71 -43.55 30.65
CA LEU A 12 -41.62 -44.41 30.16
C LEU A 12 -41.19 -44.02 28.73
N ILE A 13 -42.15 -43.72 27.85
CA ILE A 13 -41.88 -43.24 26.48
C ILE A 13 -41.20 -41.86 26.53
N LYS A 14 -41.64 -40.94 27.41
CA LYS A 14 -40.97 -39.65 27.62
C LYS A 14 -39.57 -39.79 28.22
N ALA A 15 -39.34 -40.80 29.06
CA ALA A 15 -38.04 -41.07 29.64
C ALA A 15 -37.07 -41.70 28.62
N GLU A 16 -37.56 -42.52 27.69
CA GLU A 16 -36.79 -43.05 26.56
C GLU A 16 -36.51 -41.96 25.50
N GLU A 17 -37.50 -41.13 25.13
CA GLU A 17 -37.30 -39.99 24.22
C GLU A 17 -36.30 -38.96 24.79
N LYS A 18 -36.32 -38.70 26.11
CA LYS A 18 -35.32 -37.84 26.78
C LYS A 18 -33.91 -38.45 26.81
N LYS A 19 -33.79 -39.77 26.73
CA LYS A 19 -32.49 -40.48 26.73
C LYS A 19 -31.89 -40.54 25.32
N GLU A 20 -32.72 -40.60 24.27
CA GLU A 20 -32.26 -40.59 22.88
C GLU A 20 -31.96 -39.18 22.33
N THR A 21 -32.46 -38.11 22.95
CA THR A 21 -32.23 -36.73 22.48
C THR A 21 -31.14 -35.94 23.19
N SER A 22 -30.38 -36.54 24.11
CA SER A 22 -29.11 -35.95 24.55
C SER A 22 -27.98 -36.35 23.61
N ILE A 23 -28.00 -35.81 22.39
CA ILE A 23 -26.79 -35.80 21.56
C ILE A 23 -25.76 -34.99 22.36
N ASN A 24 -24.76 -35.67 22.94
CA ASN A 24 -23.65 -35.05 23.64
C ASN A 24 -22.87 -34.17 22.66
N THR A 25 -23.34 -32.94 22.47
CA THR A 25 -22.69 -31.97 21.60
C THR A 25 -21.47 -31.45 22.34
N ILE A 26 -20.31 -31.90 21.88
CA ILE A 26 -19.04 -31.47 22.44
C ILE A 26 -18.71 -30.10 21.83
N PRO A 27 -18.31 -29.09 22.63
CA PRO A 27 -17.86 -27.82 22.09
C PRO A 27 -16.72 -28.01 21.09
N PHE A 28 -16.74 -27.28 19.98
CA PHE A 28 -15.81 -27.47 18.85
C PHE A 28 -14.33 -27.44 19.27
N TYR A 29 -13.97 -26.61 20.27
CA TYR A 29 -12.60 -26.52 20.76
C TYR A 29 -12.11 -27.78 21.51
N LYS A 30 -13.02 -28.58 22.09
CA LYS A 30 -12.70 -29.85 22.74
C LYS A 30 -12.39 -30.96 21.74
N LEU A 31 -12.72 -30.79 20.46
CA LEU A 31 -12.28 -31.73 19.42
C LEU A 31 -10.74 -31.72 19.28
N PHE A 32 -10.11 -30.56 19.50
CA PHE A 32 -8.65 -30.42 19.43
C PHE A 32 -7.90 -31.07 20.60
N SER A 33 -8.56 -31.40 21.72
CA SER A 33 -7.89 -32.14 22.81
C SER A 33 -7.65 -33.60 22.46
N PHE A 34 -8.33 -34.13 21.44
CA PHE A 34 -8.15 -35.50 20.94
C PHE A 34 -7.12 -35.59 19.81
N ALA A 35 -6.58 -34.45 19.35
CA ALA A 35 -5.57 -34.41 18.30
C ALA A 35 -4.26 -35.05 18.76
N ASP A 36 -3.74 -35.98 17.95
CA ASP A 36 -2.44 -36.59 18.20
C ASP A 36 -1.28 -35.64 17.82
N ALA A 37 -0.04 -36.10 17.97
CA ALA A 37 1.13 -35.28 17.64
C ALA A 37 1.18 -34.88 16.16
N THR A 38 0.73 -35.77 15.27
CA THR A 38 0.70 -35.55 13.82
C THR A 38 -0.37 -34.53 13.46
N ASP A 39 -1.56 -34.65 14.06
CA ASP A 39 -2.65 -33.70 13.89
C ASP A 39 -2.26 -32.29 14.35
N LYS A 40 -1.56 -32.18 15.48
CA LYS A 40 -1.05 -30.89 15.98
C LYS A 40 -0.03 -30.27 15.04
N ILE A 41 0.85 -31.09 14.46
CA ILE A 41 1.82 -30.64 13.44
C ILE A 41 1.08 -30.18 12.17
N LEU A 42 0.11 -30.96 11.69
CA LEU A 42 -0.68 -30.63 10.50
C LEU A 42 -1.54 -29.38 10.70
N MET A 43 -2.16 -29.21 11.87
CA MET A 43 -2.90 -28.00 12.22
C MET A 43 -1.98 -26.78 12.29
N PHE A 44 -0.79 -26.91 12.87
CA PHE A 44 0.19 -25.82 12.89
C PHE A 44 0.60 -25.41 11.47
N PHE A 45 0.98 -26.36 10.61
CA PHE A 45 1.35 -26.06 9.23
C PHE A 45 0.16 -25.62 8.38
N GLY A 46 -1.04 -26.12 8.66
CA GLY A 46 -2.29 -25.75 7.99
C GLY A 46 -2.71 -24.32 8.33
N THR A 47 -2.67 -23.94 9.61
CA THR A 47 -2.89 -22.55 10.05
C THR A 47 -1.81 -21.62 9.51
N ALA A 48 -0.52 -22.00 9.63
CA ALA A 48 0.58 -21.21 9.07
C ALA A 48 0.45 -21.04 7.54
N GLY A 49 0.02 -22.08 6.83
CA GLY A 49 -0.24 -22.06 5.39
C GLY A 49 -1.47 -21.20 5.02
N ALA A 50 -2.55 -21.28 5.79
CA ALA A 50 -3.75 -20.47 5.60
C ALA A 50 -3.49 -18.99 5.87
N THR A 51 -2.79 -18.68 6.97
CA THR A 51 -2.29 -17.33 7.26
C THR A 51 -1.37 -16.85 6.14
N GLY A 52 -0.40 -17.67 5.72
CA GLY A 52 0.46 -17.37 4.57
C GLY A 52 -0.32 -17.06 3.29
N ASN A 53 -1.37 -17.82 2.97
CA ASN A 53 -2.19 -17.58 1.78
C ASN A 53 -3.04 -16.30 1.87
N GLY A 54 -3.60 -15.99 3.06
CA GLY A 54 -4.27 -14.70 3.31
C GLY A 54 -3.31 -13.52 3.18
N LEU A 55 -2.08 -13.66 3.67
CA LEU A 55 -1.02 -12.65 3.55
C LEU A 55 -0.53 -12.46 2.13
N CYS A 56 -0.46 -13.54 1.35
CA CYS A 56 -0.13 -13.48 -0.07
C CYS A 56 -1.10 -12.59 -0.85
N GLN A 57 -2.37 -12.47 -0.43
CA GLN A 57 -3.31 -11.57 -1.09
C GLN A 57 -2.87 -10.12 -0.94
N VAL A 58 -2.36 -9.72 0.22
CA VAL A 58 -2.02 -8.31 0.47
C VAL A 58 -0.59 -8.00 0.04
N LEU A 59 0.31 -8.99 0.14
CA LEU A 59 1.58 -8.96 -0.55
C LEU A 59 1.37 -8.65 -2.03
N VAL A 60 0.41 -9.29 -2.68
CA VAL A 60 0.06 -8.95 -4.06
C VAL A 60 -0.45 -7.51 -4.17
N ALA A 61 -1.25 -6.95 -3.25
CA ALA A 61 -1.68 -5.55 -3.35
C ALA A 61 -0.53 -4.54 -3.23
N VAL A 62 0.51 -4.84 -2.44
CA VAL A 62 1.65 -3.93 -2.24
C VAL A 62 2.85 -4.25 -3.14
N LEU A 63 2.91 -5.47 -3.66
CA LEU A 63 3.76 -5.85 -4.79
C LEU A 63 3.16 -5.31 -6.10
N PHE A 64 1.86 -5.45 -6.34
CA PHE A 64 1.13 -4.80 -7.44
C PHE A 64 0.74 -3.35 -7.14
N GLY A 65 1.24 -2.78 -6.05
CA GLY A 65 1.48 -1.34 -6.01
C GLY A 65 2.61 -1.08 -6.99
N ASP A 66 2.29 -1.09 -8.30
CA ASP A 66 3.19 -0.99 -9.44
C ASP A 66 3.83 0.41 -9.55
N LEU A 67 4.34 0.90 -8.43
CA LEU A 67 4.74 2.28 -8.19
C LEU A 67 6.10 2.43 -7.54
N ILE A 68 6.69 1.30 -7.18
CA ILE A 68 8.11 1.25 -6.88
C ILE A 68 8.83 1.18 -8.23
N ASP A 69 8.46 0.26 -9.12
CA ASP A 69 9.23 -0.11 -10.32
C ASP A 69 8.70 0.48 -11.65
N SER A 70 8.54 1.80 -11.75
CA SER A 70 8.99 2.49 -12.98
C SER A 70 10.53 2.51 -13.08
N PHE A 71 11.21 1.85 -12.12
CA PHE A 71 12.65 1.68 -12.03
C PHE A 71 13.28 1.00 -13.25
N GLY A 72 14.36 1.64 -13.70
CA GLY A 72 15.46 0.97 -14.37
C GLY A 72 15.29 0.62 -15.85
N LEU A 73 14.25 1.06 -16.55
CA LEU A 73 14.26 0.99 -18.02
C LEU A 73 14.04 2.37 -18.62
N ASN A 74 14.97 2.75 -19.50
CA ASN A 74 15.02 3.92 -20.38
C ASN A 74 13.73 4.14 -21.20
N LYS A 75 12.65 4.45 -20.51
CA LYS A 75 11.41 4.95 -21.06
C LYS A 75 10.86 5.98 -20.10
N THR A 76 11.47 7.16 -20.19
CA THR A 76 10.78 8.44 -20.04
C THR A 76 9.37 8.44 -20.64
N SER A 77 9.03 7.51 -21.55
CA SER A 77 7.81 7.50 -22.34
C SER A 77 6.50 7.26 -21.63
N ASP A 78 6.36 6.62 -20.48
CA ASP A 78 5.02 6.11 -20.12
C ASP A 78 4.20 7.12 -19.31
N VAL A 79 4.82 7.80 -18.34
CA VAL A 79 4.22 8.98 -17.69
C VAL A 79 4.30 10.21 -18.63
N LEU A 80 5.37 10.35 -19.44
CA LEU A 80 5.42 11.40 -20.48
C LEU A 80 4.56 11.09 -21.72
N GLN A 81 4.01 9.89 -21.89
CA GLN A 81 2.97 9.63 -22.90
C GLN A 81 1.64 10.16 -22.42
N ALA A 82 1.39 10.07 -21.11
CA ALA A 82 0.20 10.65 -20.50
C ALA A 82 0.21 12.18 -20.56
N VAL A 83 1.39 12.82 -20.67
CA VAL A 83 1.48 14.28 -20.83
C VAL A 83 1.84 14.61 -22.28
N SER A 84 1.03 15.40 -22.97
CA SER A 84 1.35 15.80 -24.33
C SER A 84 2.71 16.54 -24.40
N LYS A 85 3.59 16.16 -25.33
CA LYS A 85 4.87 16.85 -25.57
C LYS A 85 4.66 18.36 -25.81
N GLU A 86 3.52 18.71 -26.39
CA GLU A 86 3.09 20.10 -26.58
C GLU A 86 2.93 20.83 -25.24
N MET A 87 2.26 20.22 -24.25
CA MET A 87 2.12 20.81 -22.91
C MET A 87 3.47 20.98 -22.21
N MET A 88 4.32 19.95 -22.23
CA MET A 88 5.67 20.01 -21.65
C MET A 88 6.48 21.19 -22.23
N ASN A 89 6.48 21.32 -23.55
CA ASN A 89 7.19 22.40 -24.24
C ASN A 89 6.58 23.77 -23.95
N LYS A 90 5.25 23.88 -23.97
CA LYS A 90 4.53 25.13 -23.72
C LYS A 90 4.74 25.66 -22.30
N MET A 91 4.85 24.76 -21.33
CA MET A 91 5.05 25.09 -19.92
C MET A 91 6.53 25.13 -19.52
N GLY A 92 7.46 24.78 -20.42
CA GLY A 92 8.89 24.75 -20.12
C GLY A 92 9.27 23.73 -19.04
N ILE A 93 8.56 22.60 -18.97
CA ILE A 93 8.76 21.60 -17.91
C ILE A 93 9.98 20.75 -18.23
N TYR A 94 10.91 20.69 -17.29
CA TYR A 94 12.01 19.74 -17.29
C TYR A 94 11.71 18.63 -16.27
N LEU A 95 11.38 17.43 -16.75
CA LEU A 95 11.05 16.29 -15.90
C LEU A 95 12.29 15.41 -15.69
N ILE A 96 12.56 15.10 -14.42
CA ILE A 96 13.58 14.13 -14.02
C ILE A 96 12.90 12.98 -13.30
N GLN A 97 13.22 11.77 -13.74
CA GLN A 97 12.97 10.54 -13.00
C GLN A 97 14.33 9.97 -12.61
N TYR A 98 14.44 9.49 -11.39
CA TYR A 98 15.66 8.88 -10.87
C TYR A 98 15.33 7.55 -10.19
N ASP A 99 16.30 6.65 -10.16
CA ASP A 99 16.16 5.40 -9.41
C ASP A 99 16.50 5.66 -7.94
N ARG A 100 15.57 5.32 -7.03
CA ARG A 100 15.80 5.43 -5.58
C ARG A 100 16.85 4.42 -5.16
N SER A 101 17.38 4.58 -3.95
CA SER A 101 18.41 3.69 -3.42
C SER A 101 18.08 2.20 -3.64
N GLY A 102 19.02 1.45 -4.22
CA GLY A 102 18.92 0.01 -4.45
C GLY A 102 18.05 -0.40 -5.64
N TYR A 103 17.58 0.55 -6.44
CA TYR A 103 16.85 0.28 -7.67
C TYR A 103 17.63 0.73 -8.89
N GLY A 104 17.37 0.10 -10.04
CA GLY A 104 18.08 0.36 -11.29
C GLY A 104 19.60 0.33 -11.08
N GLU A 105 20.25 1.44 -11.40
CA GLU A 105 21.70 1.64 -11.24
C GLU A 105 22.09 2.34 -9.93
N SER A 106 21.13 2.65 -9.05
CA SER A 106 21.38 3.30 -7.77
C SER A 106 21.80 2.33 -6.68
N ASP A 107 22.87 2.68 -5.96
CA ASP A 107 23.40 1.86 -4.87
C ASP A 107 22.39 1.67 -3.71
N PRO A 108 22.36 0.49 -3.08
CA PRO A 108 21.54 0.26 -1.90
C PRO A 108 22.08 1.01 -0.68
N ASN A 109 21.19 1.55 0.14
CA ASN A 109 21.49 2.24 1.39
C ASN A 109 20.99 1.40 2.58
N PRO A 110 21.88 0.68 3.29
CA PRO A 110 21.50 -0.15 4.44
C PRO A 110 20.96 0.64 5.64
N LYS A 111 21.21 1.96 5.68
CA LYS A 111 20.75 2.88 6.73
C LYS A 111 19.63 3.79 6.24
N ARG A 112 18.86 3.33 5.23
CA ARG A 112 17.74 4.08 4.65
C ARG A 112 16.80 4.60 5.74
N SER A 113 16.47 5.87 5.63
CA SER A 113 15.53 6.59 6.47
C SER A 113 14.86 7.69 5.66
N LEU A 114 13.78 8.27 6.18
CA LEU A 114 13.12 9.44 5.56
C LEU A 114 14.09 10.59 5.37
N ARG A 115 14.97 10.82 6.37
CA ARG A 115 16.00 11.86 6.30
C ARG A 115 17.03 11.57 5.23
N SER A 116 17.55 10.35 5.15
CA SER A 116 18.56 10.03 4.13
C SER A 116 18.00 10.11 2.72
N GLU A 117 16.77 9.62 2.49
CA GLU A 117 16.12 9.74 1.18
C GLU A 117 15.87 11.21 0.80
N ALA A 118 15.48 12.05 1.75
CA ALA A 118 15.36 13.49 1.51
C ALA A 118 16.71 14.13 1.17
N SER A 119 17.78 13.75 1.86
CA SER A 119 19.13 14.22 1.55
C SER A 119 19.60 13.74 0.17
N ASP A 120 19.34 12.49 -0.21
CA ASP A 120 19.69 11.97 -1.53
C ASP A 120 18.96 12.76 -2.65
N ILE A 121 17.69 13.13 -2.43
CA ILE A 121 16.91 13.96 -3.36
C ILE A 121 17.49 15.38 -3.47
N GLU A 122 17.88 15.98 -2.34
CA GLU A 122 18.50 17.30 -2.31
C GLU A 122 19.86 17.31 -3.05
N GLU A 123 20.72 16.33 -2.75
CA GLU A 123 22.04 16.19 -3.36
C GLU A 123 21.93 15.92 -4.87
N LEU A 124 20.97 15.09 -5.29
CA LEU A 124 20.68 14.87 -6.70
C LEU A 124 20.26 16.16 -7.40
N ALA A 125 19.39 16.96 -6.78
CA ALA A 125 18.95 18.24 -7.34
C ALA A 125 20.10 19.25 -7.47
N ASP A 126 21.03 19.27 -6.51
CA ASP A 126 22.24 20.10 -6.55
C ASP A 126 23.21 19.67 -7.65
N ASN A 127 23.47 18.36 -7.75
CA ASN A 127 24.36 17.80 -8.77
C ASN A 127 23.83 18.00 -10.20
N LEU A 128 22.50 17.98 -10.37
CA LEU A 128 21.84 18.28 -11.64
C LEU A 128 21.58 19.77 -11.87
N GLN A 129 21.96 20.63 -10.91
CA GLN A 129 21.81 22.09 -10.98
C GLN A 129 20.37 22.55 -11.26
N LEU A 130 19.39 21.93 -10.58
CA LEU A 130 17.95 22.23 -10.77
C LEU A 130 17.51 23.58 -10.21
N GLY A 131 18.46 24.37 -9.71
CA GLY A 131 18.22 25.66 -9.06
C GLY A 131 17.96 25.52 -7.56
N SER A 132 17.56 26.65 -6.96
CA SER A 132 17.36 26.74 -5.52
C SER A 132 16.13 25.97 -5.03
N LYS A 133 15.11 25.81 -5.88
CA LYS A 133 13.88 25.07 -5.57
C LYS A 133 13.41 24.23 -6.74
N PHE A 134 12.77 23.11 -6.43
CA PHE A 134 12.18 22.20 -7.42
C PHE A 134 10.82 21.67 -6.98
N TYR A 135 10.05 21.16 -7.94
CA TYR A 135 8.76 20.52 -7.70
C TYR A 135 8.96 19.00 -7.54
N ILE A 136 8.16 18.36 -6.68
CA ILE A 136 8.14 16.90 -6.54
C ILE A 136 6.76 16.38 -6.91
N ILE A 137 6.72 15.37 -7.79
CA ILE A 137 5.55 14.52 -8.00
C ILE A 137 5.93 13.13 -7.50
N CYS A 138 5.15 12.59 -6.59
CA CYS A 138 5.34 11.24 -6.09
C CYS A 138 4.06 10.43 -6.28
N SER A 139 4.19 9.11 -6.29
CA SER A 139 3.03 8.25 -6.35
C SER A 139 3.18 6.99 -5.50
N SER A 140 2.10 6.62 -4.80
CA SER A 140 2.01 5.47 -3.88
C SER A 140 3.22 5.34 -2.95
N MET A 141 3.96 4.22 -2.98
CA MET A 141 5.12 4.01 -2.11
C MET A 141 6.18 5.09 -2.28
N GLY A 142 6.35 5.64 -3.48
CA GLY A 142 7.28 6.73 -3.76
C GLY A 142 6.97 8.03 -3.02
N CYS A 143 5.87 8.10 -2.27
CA CYS A 143 5.50 9.27 -1.48
C CYS A 143 6.01 9.30 -0.04
N TYR A 144 6.48 8.18 0.53
CA TYR A 144 7.07 8.25 1.87
C TYR A 144 8.34 9.14 1.89
N PRO A 145 9.26 9.09 0.91
CA PRO A 145 10.40 10.01 0.85
C PRO A 145 9.98 11.46 0.79
N THR A 146 8.92 11.76 0.05
CA THR A 146 8.40 13.12 -0.13
C THR A 146 7.91 13.75 1.17
N TRP A 147 7.31 12.97 2.07
CA TRP A 147 7.03 13.44 3.43
C TRP A 147 8.32 13.79 4.20
N GLY A 148 9.38 13.00 4.03
CA GLY A 148 10.72 13.33 4.50
C GLY A 148 11.25 14.64 3.91
N CYS A 149 11.03 14.89 2.62
CA CYS A 149 11.42 16.15 1.99
C CYS A 149 10.70 17.36 2.59
N ILE A 150 9.39 17.27 2.80
CA ILE A 150 8.60 18.34 3.44
C ILE A 150 9.14 18.62 4.85
N LYS A 151 9.52 17.57 5.60
CA LYS A 151 10.04 17.72 6.95
C LYS A 151 11.46 18.32 7.00
N HIS A 152 12.35 17.83 6.16
CA HIS A 152 13.80 18.04 6.31
C HIS A 152 14.38 19.08 5.36
N ILE A 153 13.83 19.21 4.14
CA ILE A 153 14.32 20.14 3.12
C ILE A 153 13.20 21.04 2.55
N PRO A 154 12.25 21.56 3.34
CA PRO A 154 11.14 22.36 2.82
C PRO A 154 11.60 23.59 2.03
N HIS A 155 12.76 24.14 2.38
CA HIS A 155 13.37 25.28 1.71
C HIS A 155 13.78 25.02 0.25
N ARG A 156 13.94 23.74 -0.14
CA ARG A 156 14.23 23.31 -1.52
C ARG A 156 12.97 23.02 -2.34
N LEU A 157 11.80 23.04 -1.73
CA LEU A 157 10.56 22.70 -2.42
C LEU A 157 9.89 23.96 -2.99
N ALA A 158 9.49 23.88 -4.26
CA ALA A 158 8.64 24.86 -4.93
C ALA A 158 7.15 24.44 -4.88
N GLY A 159 6.87 23.14 -4.76
CA GLY A 159 5.52 22.58 -4.68
C GLY A 159 5.59 21.05 -4.67
N VAL A 160 4.54 20.40 -4.19
CA VAL A 160 4.49 18.93 -4.09
C VAL A 160 3.14 18.40 -4.55
N ALA A 161 3.14 17.38 -5.39
CA ALA A 161 1.95 16.60 -5.71
C ALA A 161 2.12 15.14 -5.26
N PHE A 162 1.34 14.75 -4.27
CA PHE A 162 1.14 13.36 -3.87
C PHE A 162 0.06 12.73 -4.72
N VAL A 163 0.35 11.59 -5.34
CA VAL A 163 -0.63 10.81 -6.09
C VAL A 163 -0.83 9.46 -5.39
N VAL A 164 -2.06 9.16 -5.00
CA VAL A 164 -2.44 7.93 -4.25
C VAL A 164 -1.45 7.56 -3.13
N PRO A 165 -1.05 8.51 -2.25
CA PRO A 165 0.06 8.28 -1.34
C PRO A 165 -0.25 7.16 -0.34
N ILE A 166 0.77 6.35 -0.04
CA ILE A 166 0.66 5.35 1.03
C ILE A 166 0.45 6.01 2.41
N VAL A 167 -0.17 5.26 3.31
CA VAL A 167 -0.44 5.69 4.68
C VAL A 167 0.30 4.80 5.65
N ASN A 168 0.99 5.41 6.61
CA ASN A 168 1.56 4.69 7.74
C ASN A 168 0.57 4.67 8.91
N TYR A 169 0.00 3.49 9.19
CA TYR A 169 -0.96 3.30 10.29
C TYR A 169 -0.36 3.48 11.70
N GLN A 170 0.94 3.72 11.81
CA GLN A 170 1.61 4.05 13.07
C GLN A 170 1.63 5.55 13.40
N TRP A 171 1.16 6.42 12.49
CA TRP A 171 1.05 7.86 12.78
C TRP A 171 0.13 8.11 13.99
N PRO A 172 0.65 8.70 15.09
CA PRO A 172 -0.11 8.86 16.34
C PRO A 172 -1.40 9.68 16.19
N SER A 173 -1.44 10.61 15.24
CA SER A 173 -2.60 11.46 14.96
C SER A 173 -3.78 10.71 14.35
N LEU A 174 -3.57 9.50 13.80
CA LEU A 174 -4.63 8.78 13.10
C LEU A 174 -5.72 8.30 14.06
N PRO A 175 -6.99 8.70 13.83
CA PRO A 175 -8.10 8.30 14.68
C PRO A 175 -8.28 6.77 14.71
N HIS A 176 -8.40 6.22 15.93
CA HIS A 176 -8.58 4.78 16.11
C HIS A 176 -9.83 4.25 15.40
N ASN A 177 -10.93 5.03 15.35
CA ASN A 177 -12.16 4.66 14.65
C ASN A 177 -11.98 4.52 13.13
N LEU A 178 -11.03 5.25 12.51
CA LEU A 178 -10.73 5.15 11.08
C LEU A 178 -9.86 3.93 10.75
N THR A 179 -9.06 3.45 11.71
CA THR A 179 -8.06 2.40 11.47
C THR A 179 -8.42 1.03 12.07
N LYS A 180 -9.37 0.95 13.02
CA LYS A 180 -9.68 -0.28 13.77
C LYS A 180 -10.16 -1.46 12.90
N ASP A 181 -11.02 -1.17 11.92
CA ASP A 181 -11.68 -2.16 11.07
C ASP A 181 -11.00 -2.25 9.69
N ASP A 182 -9.85 -1.58 9.53
CA ASP A 182 -9.11 -1.60 8.29
C ASP A 182 -8.15 -2.79 8.24
N GLN A 183 -8.44 -3.74 7.36
CA GLN A 183 -7.61 -4.93 7.17
C GLN A 183 -6.18 -4.58 6.75
N ARG A 184 -5.98 -3.50 5.96
CA ARG A 184 -4.66 -3.05 5.48
C ARG A 184 -3.69 -2.74 6.61
N LYS A 185 -4.20 -2.28 7.77
CA LYS A 185 -3.39 -2.06 8.97
C LYS A 185 -2.67 -3.33 9.42
N LYS A 186 -3.41 -4.44 9.50
CA LYS A 186 -2.87 -5.75 9.91
C LYS A 186 -1.90 -6.27 8.85
N ASP A 187 -2.24 -6.07 7.60
CA ASP A 187 -1.46 -6.59 6.49
C ASP A 187 -0.12 -5.87 6.34
N TYR A 188 -0.11 -4.53 6.42
CA TYR A 188 1.11 -3.74 6.42
C TYR A 188 2.00 -4.09 7.61
N TRP A 189 1.42 -4.19 8.81
CA TRP A 189 2.16 -4.59 9.99
C TRP A 189 2.83 -5.96 9.80
N LEU A 190 2.09 -6.97 9.33
CA LEU A 190 2.60 -8.32 9.17
C LEU A 190 3.63 -8.42 8.04
N MET A 191 3.43 -7.68 6.96
CA MET A 191 4.39 -7.55 5.88
C MET A 191 5.70 -6.89 6.35
N THR A 192 5.62 -5.80 7.11
CA THR A 192 6.80 -5.15 7.71
C THR A 192 7.53 -6.10 8.66
N MET A 193 6.81 -6.87 9.49
CA MET A 193 7.42 -7.84 10.41
C MET A 193 8.07 -9.01 9.66
N THR A 194 7.42 -9.53 8.61
CA THR A 194 7.99 -10.62 7.81
C THR A 194 9.19 -10.16 6.98
N ALA A 195 9.13 -8.95 6.41
CA ALA A 195 10.26 -8.31 5.73
C ALA A 195 11.46 -8.13 6.68
N LYS A 196 11.19 -7.77 7.95
CA LYS A 196 12.22 -7.59 8.98
C LYS A 196 12.89 -8.89 9.41
N TYR A 197 12.11 -9.93 9.72
CA TYR A 197 12.60 -11.10 10.44
C TYR A 197 12.79 -12.35 9.57
N ILE A 198 11.99 -12.51 8.51
CA ILE A 198 11.96 -13.72 7.67
C ILE A 198 11.78 -13.36 6.18
N PRO A 199 12.64 -12.48 5.60
CA PRO A 199 12.47 -11.98 4.23
C PRO A 199 12.50 -13.07 3.16
N LYS A 200 13.24 -14.17 3.37
CA LYS A 200 13.27 -15.30 2.42
C LYS A 200 11.91 -15.99 2.30
N LEU A 201 11.17 -16.10 3.40
CA LEU A 201 9.82 -16.67 3.38
C LEU A 201 8.87 -15.74 2.65
N LEU A 202 9.00 -14.43 2.91
CA LEU A 202 8.26 -13.39 2.20
C LEU A 202 8.50 -13.44 0.68
N GLN A 203 9.77 -13.59 0.27
CA GLN A 203 10.16 -13.74 -1.13
C GLN A 203 9.53 -14.98 -1.77
N TRP A 204 9.60 -16.12 -1.07
CA TRP A 204 9.04 -17.38 -1.56
C TRP A 204 7.51 -17.27 -1.77
N TRP A 205 6.80 -16.67 -0.81
CA TRP A 205 5.37 -16.40 -0.92
C TRP A 205 5.03 -15.47 -2.09
N ALA A 206 5.78 -14.38 -2.25
CA ALA A 206 5.61 -13.41 -3.32
C ALA A 206 5.76 -14.06 -4.72
N ILE A 207 6.80 -14.87 -4.93
CA ILE A 207 7.05 -15.57 -6.20
C ILE A 207 5.94 -16.57 -6.52
N ARG A 208 5.49 -17.34 -5.53
CA ARG A 208 4.48 -18.39 -5.76
C ARG A 208 3.13 -17.78 -6.14
N LYS A 209 2.72 -16.69 -5.48
CA LYS A 209 1.40 -16.08 -5.71
C LYS A 209 1.32 -15.35 -7.05
N THR A 210 2.38 -14.65 -7.44
CA THR A 210 2.48 -13.97 -8.75
C THR A 210 2.44 -14.95 -9.92
N SER A 211 2.75 -16.23 -9.68
CA SER A 211 2.71 -17.29 -10.70
C SER A 211 1.36 -18.03 -10.79
N THR A 212 0.47 -17.94 -9.78
CA THR A 212 -0.75 -18.78 -9.72
C THR A 212 -2.07 -18.03 -9.86
N ASN A 213 -2.11 -16.72 -9.63
CA ASN A 213 -3.34 -15.93 -9.62
C ASN A 213 -3.26 -14.84 -10.70
N ASP A 214 -4.37 -14.52 -11.38
CA ASP A 214 -4.55 -13.22 -12.03
C ASP A 214 -5.01 -12.23 -10.96
N PRO A 215 -4.09 -11.46 -10.36
CA PRO A 215 -4.39 -10.60 -9.23
C PRO A 215 -5.07 -9.30 -9.66
N LYS A 216 -5.20 -9.07 -10.98
CA LYS A 216 -5.54 -7.76 -11.51
C LYS A 216 -6.96 -7.34 -11.14
N THR A 217 -7.92 -8.26 -11.15
CA THR A 217 -9.34 -7.93 -10.88
C THR A 217 -9.65 -7.64 -9.42
N THR A 218 -8.79 -8.05 -8.48
CA THR A 218 -9.04 -7.87 -7.04
C THR A 218 -8.70 -6.45 -6.59
N TYR A 219 -7.62 -5.87 -7.12
CA TYR A 219 -7.06 -4.61 -6.64
C TYR A 219 -7.22 -3.43 -7.59
N PHE A 220 -7.38 -3.71 -8.89
CA PHE A 220 -7.58 -2.67 -9.88
C PHE A 220 -9.07 -2.47 -10.18
N THR A 221 -9.41 -1.24 -10.51
CA THR A 221 -10.72 -0.86 -11.06
C THR A 221 -10.79 -1.26 -12.53
N SER A 222 -11.99 -1.25 -13.12
CA SER A 222 -12.14 -1.48 -14.57
C SER A 222 -11.29 -0.50 -15.38
N LYS A 223 -11.21 0.76 -14.93
CA LYS A 223 -10.39 1.81 -15.54
C LYS A 223 -8.89 1.54 -15.42
N ASP A 224 -8.43 1.12 -14.24
CA ASP A 224 -7.03 0.68 -14.07
C ASP A 224 -6.69 -0.50 -15.00
N LEU A 225 -7.62 -1.46 -15.19
CA LEU A 225 -7.42 -2.58 -16.11
C LEU A 225 -7.33 -2.13 -17.58
N GLU A 226 -8.06 -1.09 -17.98
CA GLU A 226 -7.95 -0.48 -19.30
C GLU A 226 -6.60 0.22 -19.49
N ILE A 227 -6.16 0.98 -18.47
CA ILE A 227 -4.83 1.60 -18.44
C ILE A 227 -3.75 0.53 -18.63
N ILE A 228 -3.81 -0.56 -17.86
CA ILE A 228 -2.84 -1.67 -17.95
C ILE A 228 -2.82 -2.30 -19.35
N LYS A 229 -3.98 -2.44 -20.02
CA LYS A 229 -4.05 -2.98 -21.38
C LYS A 229 -3.37 -2.07 -22.40
N ASN A 230 -3.43 -0.76 -22.18
CA ASN A 230 -2.94 0.26 -23.10
C ASN A 230 -1.48 0.69 -22.84
N LEU A 231 -0.85 0.21 -21.77
CA LEU A 231 0.55 0.49 -21.43
C LEU A 231 1.48 -0.68 -21.84
N PRO A 232 2.05 -0.66 -23.07
CA PRO A 232 2.96 -1.71 -23.53
C PRO A 232 4.27 -1.68 -22.73
N GLY A 233 4.38 -2.60 -21.76
CA GLY A 233 5.54 -2.68 -20.87
C GLY A 233 5.21 -2.55 -19.39
N PHE A 234 3.92 -2.41 -19.02
CA PHE A 234 3.46 -2.57 -17.64
C PHE A 234 3.72 -4.01 -17.16
N GLN A 235 4.95 -4.24 -16.74
CA GLN A 235 5.39 -5.42 -16.05
C GLN A 235 5.49 -4.99 -14.60
N GLY A 236 4.44 -5.29 -13.83
CA GLY A 236 4.55 -5.23 -12.38
C GLY A 236 5.67 -6.13 -11.85
N PHE A 237 5.65 -6.47 -10.57
CA PHE A 237 6.62 -7.45 -10.05
C PHE A 237 6.38 -8.84 -10.66
N SER A 238 7.08 -9.11 -11.77
CA SER A 238 7.11 -10.44 -12.36
C SER A 238 7.80 -11.41 -11.39
N PRO A 239 7.46 -12.72 -11.42
CA PRO A 239 8.18 -13.72 -10.65
C PRO A 239 9.70 -13.66 -10.86
N GLU A 240 10.15 -13.22 -12.04
CA GLU A 240 11.58 -13.05 -12.37
C GLU A 240 12.22 -11.88 -11.60
N LYS A 241 11.58 -10.70 -11.57
CA LYS A 241 12.06 -9.55 -10.78
C LYS A 241 12.12 -9.90 -9.30
N LEU A 242 11.11 -10.59 -8.77
CA LEU A 242 11.07 -10.99 -7.35
C LEU A 242 12.13 -12.03 -6.98
N ARG A 243 12.65 -12.80 -7.94
CA ARG A 243 13.78 -13.71 -7.71
C ARG A 243 15.10 -12.97 -7.55
N ASN A 244 15.22 -11.75 -8.08
CA ASN A 244 16.39 -10.92 -7.87
C ASN A 244 16.45 -10.50 -6.39
N ARG A 245 17.49 -10.97 -5.69
CA ARG A 245 17.68 -10.69 -4.26
C ARG A 245 17.87 -9.22 -3.96
N SER A 246 18.54 -8.46 -4.83
CA SER A 246 18.76 -7.04 -4.61
C SER A 246 17.42 -6.30 -4.61
N ILE A 247 16.65 -6.44 -5.70
CA ILE A 247 15.32 -5.83 -5.85
C ILE A 247 14.41 -6.20 -4.68
N PHE A 248 14.35 -7.49 -4.32
CA PHE A 248 13.50 -7.94 -3.22
C PHE A 248 13.93 -7.39 -1.86
N ASN A 249 15.24 -7.31 -1.59
CA ASN A 249 15.73 -6.72 -0.35
C ASN A 249 15.42 -5.22 -0.27
N ASN A 250 15.53 -4.49 -1.39
CA ASN A 250 15.24 -3.06 -1.43
C ASN A 250 13.75 -2.77 -1.27
N LEU A 251 12.89 -3.65 -1.80
CA LEU A 251 11.47 -3.65 -1.52
C LEU A 251 11.19 -3.89 -0.02
N CYS A 252 11.88 -4.85 0.61
CA CYS A 252 11.78 -5.04 2.05
C CYS A 252 12.20 -3.76 2.81
N SER A 253 13.27 -3.10 2.38
CA SER A 253 13.70 -1.82 2.95
C SER A 253 12.63 -0.72 2.80
N ASP A 254 11.95 -0.64 1.66
CA ASP A 254 10.80 0.26 1.48
C ASP A 254 9.70 -0.01 2.51
N PHE A 255 9.32 -1.26 2.73
CA PHE A 255 8.35 -1.63 3.77
C PHE A 255 8.77 -1.23 5.18
N LEU A 256 10.06 -1.40 5.48
CA LEU A 256 10.59 -1.05 6.78
C LEU A 256 10.55 0.46 7.00
N VAL A 257 10.94 1.27 6.01
CA VAL A 257 10.95 2.74 6.16
C VAL A 257 9.54 3.32 6.11
N ALA A 258 8.72 2.88 5.17
CA ALA A 258 7.37 3.38 4.96
C ALA A 258 6.43 3.14 6.14
N PHE A 259 6.52 1.97 6.80
CA PHE A 259 5.53 1.52 7.79
C PHE A 259 6.09 1.29 9.19
N SER A 260 7.34 1.69 9.46
CA SER A 260 7.87 1.75 10.83
C SER A 260 7.55 3.09 11.50
N SER A 261 7.95 3.23 12.77
CA SER A 261 7.81 4.49 13.50
C SER A 261 8.64 5.59 12.85
N TRP A 262 8.00 6.70 12.50
CA TRP A 262 8.66 7.90 12.01
C TRP A 262 9.03 8.81 13.19
N ASP A 263 10.03 9.66 13.00
CA ASP A 263 10.43 10.71 13.97
C ASP A 263 9.51 11.94 13.91
N PHE A 264 8.52 11.94 13.02
CA PHE A 264 7.46 12.95 12.93
C PHE A 264 6.14 12.35 12.46
N ASP A 265 5.05 13.05 12.76
CA ASP A 265 3.72 12.77 12.21
C ASP A 265 3.41 13.79 11.08
N PRO A 266 3.12 13.34 9.86
CA PRO A 266 2.73 14.23 8.77
C PRO A 266 1.57 15.16 9.10
N SER A 267 0.61 14.70 9.90
CA SER A 267 -0.59 15.46 10.28
C SER A 267 -0.33 16.52 11.35
N GLU A 268 0.92 16.69 11.77
CA GLU A 268 1.37 17.74 12.69
C GLU A 268 2.34 18.71 12.03
N LEU A 269 2.61 18.54 10.73
CA LEU A 269 3.47 19.45 9.99
C LEU A 269 2.78 20.80 9.76
N SER A 270 3.53 21.87 10.01
CA SER A 270 3.14 23.23 9.62
C SER A 270 3.31 23.42 8.11
N ASN A 271 2.60 24.38 7.54
CA ASN A 271 2.75 24.73 6.13
C ASN A 271 4.24 25.01 5.81
N PRO A 272 4.88 24.25 4.92
CA PRO A 272 6.29 24.45 4.58
C PRO A 272 6.53 25.70 3.72
N PHE A 273 5.46 26.34 3.22
CA PHE A 273 5.54 27.46 2.29
C PHE A 273 5.10 28.79 2.93
N PRO A 274 5.67 29.93 2.50
CA PRO A 274 5.24 31.25 2.97
C PRO A 274 3.77 31.52 2.61
N GLU A 275 3.02 32.21 3.48
CA GLU A 275 1.58 32.51 3.30
C GLU A 275 1.24 33.23 1.98
N ASN A 276 2.22 33.91 1.37
CA ASN A 276 2.07 34.67 0.12
C ASN A 276 2.64 33.94 -1.11
N GLY A 277 3.13 32.71 -0.97
CA GLY A 277 3.74 31.93 -2.05
C GLY A 277 2.72 31.12 -2.83
N GLN A 278 2.91 31.04 -4.16
CA GLN A 278 2.17 30.13 -5.06
C GLN A 278 2.45 28.63 -4.80
N SER A 279 3.35 28.32 -3.87
CA SER A 279 3.76 26.95 -3.56
C SER A 279 2.67 26.21 -2.79
N CYS A 280 2.17 25.13 -3.39
CA CYS A 280 1.03 24.37 -2.91
C CYS A 280 1.41 22.88 -2.79
N VAL A 281 0.88 22.23 -1.75
CA VAL A 281 0.92 20.77 -1.62
C VAL A 281 -0.43 20.22 -2.05
N HIS A 282 -0.43 19.25 -2.95
CA HIS A 282 -1.62 18.60 -3.46
C HIS A 282 -1.61 17.12 -3.07
N ILE A 283 -2.77 16.58 -2.70
CA ILE A 283 -3.01 15.14 -2.62
C ILE A 283 -4.08 14.78 -3.62
N TRP A 284 -3.75 13.89 -4.57
CA TRP A 284 -4.66 13.36 -5.57
C TRP A 284 -4.99 11.91 -5.25
N GLN A 285 -6.26 11.59 -5.06
CA GLN A 285 -6.71 10.26 -4.64
C GLN A 285 -7.86 9.79 -5.54
N GLY A 286 -7.78 8.55 -6.03
CA GLY A 286 -8.87 7.93 -6.78
C GLY A 286 -10.03 7.57 -5.86
N SER A 287 -11.28 7.90 -6.25
CA SER A 287 -12.48 7.59 -5.46
C SER A 287 -12.76 6.09 -5.33
N GLU A 288 -12.23 5.29 -6.26
CA GLU A 288 -12.37 3.83 -6.31
C GLU A 288 -11.07 3.10 -5.98
N ASP A 289 -10.07 3.80 -5.41
CA ASP A 289 -8.81 3.18 -5.01
C ASP A 289 -9.05 2.11 -3.93
N LYS A 290 -8.72 0.86 -4.29
CA LYS A 290 -8.84 -0.31 -3.40
C LYS A 290 -7.58 -0.57 -2.58
N VAL A 291 -6.46 0.05 -2.94
CA VAL A 291 -5.15 -0.12 -2.29
C VAL A 291 -5.05 0.82 -1.09
N ILE A 292 -5.39 2.10 -1.27
CA ILE A 292 -5.25 3.14 -0.24
C ILE A 292 -6.59 3.45 0.43
N ASN A 293 -6.57 3.74 1.73
CA ASN A 293 -7.77 4.14 2.44
C ASN A 293 -8.05 5.63 2.19
N LEU A 294 -8.97 5.93 1.28
CA LEU A 294 -9.39 7.30 0.99
C LEU A 294 -9.89 8.06 2.23
N LYS A 295 -10.47 7.37 3.22
CA LYS A 295 -10.96 8.02 4.45
C LYS A 295 -9.82 8.59 5.29
N ILE A 296 -8.65 7.94 5.24
CA ILE A 296 -7.46 8.45 5.94
C ILE A 296 -6.90 9.67 5.19
N GLN A 297 -6.88 9.65 3.86
CA GLN A 297 -6.45 10.82 3.08
C GLN A 297 -7.34 12.05 3.31
N ARG A 298 -8.65 11.85 3.34
CA ARG A 298 -9.60 12.91 3.71
C ARG A 298 -9.31 13.47 5.11
N HIS A 299 -9.05 12.61 6.09
CA HIS A 299 -8.70 13.04 7.45
C HIS A 299 -7.41 13.86 7.50
N ILE A 300 -6.38 13.46 6.75
CA ILE A 300 -5.11 14.20 6.66
C ILE A 300 -5.36 15.59 6.05
N ALA A 301 -6.15 15.68 4.98
CA ALA A 301 -6.50 16.94 4.35
C ALA A 301 -7.31 17.87 5.26
N GLU A 302 -8.25 17.33 6.04
CA GLU A 302 -9.01 18.10 7.04
C GLU A 302 -8.09 18.68 8.13
N ARG A 303 -7.06 17.94 8.51
CA ARG A 303 -6.12 18.33 9.57
C ARG A 303 -5.02 19.28 9.08
N LEU A 304 -4.67 19.21 7.80
CA LEU A 304 -3.63 20.01 7.17
C LEU A 304 -4.28 20.94 6.11
N PRO A 305 -4.87 22.09 6.51
CA PRO A 305 -5.61 22.96 5.59
C PRO A 305 -4.74 23.59 4.49
N TRP A 306 -3.41 23.51 4.62
CA TRP A 306 -2.46 23.94 3.61
C TRP A 306 -2.26 22.90 2.48
N ILE A 307 -2.85 21.70 2.62
CA ILE A 307 -2.89 20.68 1.57
C ILE A 307 -4.20 20.82 0.79
N GLN A 308 -4.08 20.96 -0.54
CA GLN A 308 -5.21 20.87 -1.44
C GLN A 308 -5.51 19.42 -1.79
N TYR A 309 -6.67 18.92 -1.36
CA TYR A 309 -7.09 17.55 -1.63
C TYR A 309 -8.00 17.47 -2.85
N HIS A 310 -7.65 16.56 -3.76
CA HIS A 310 -8.30 16.32 -5.03
C HIS A 310 -8.75 14.86 -5.08
N GLU A 311 -10.06 14.64 -5.02
CA GLU A 311 -10.63 13.30 -5.18
C GLU A 311 -11.10 13.11 -6.62
N VAL A 312 -10.51 12.14 -7.32
CA VAL A 312 -10.76 11.90 -8.75
C VAL A 312 -11.85 10.84 -8.92
N PRO A 313 -13.03 11.20 -9.45
CA PRO A 313 -14.15 10.28 -9.59
C PRO A 313 -13.86 9.20 -10.63
N ASN A 314 -14.32 7.96 -10.37
CA ASN A 314 -14.19 6.79 -11.25
C ASN A 314 -12.73 6.39 -11.55
N ASN A 315 -11.78 6.84 -10.75
CA ASN A 315 -10.36 6.50 -10.86
C ASN A 315 -9.93 5.60 -9.70
N GLY A 316 -9.09 4.62 -10.00
CA GLY A 316 -8.46 3.75 -9.02
C GLY A 316 -7.01 4.14 -8.73
N HIS A 317 -6.18 3.15 -8.41
CA HIS A 317 -4.81 3.39 -7.94
C HIS A 317 -3.87 3.88 -9.05
N LEU A 318 -4.16 3.57 -10.33
CA LEU A 318 -3.31 3.91 -11.47
C LEU A 318 -3.66 5.25 -12.11
N LEU A 319 -4.29 6.17 -11.35
CA LEU A 319 -4.77 7.45 -11.88
C LEU A 319 -3.67 8.34 -12.47
N ILE A 320 -2.40 8.16 -12.08
CA ILE A 320 -1.27 8.90 -12.64
C ILE A 320 -1.05 8.64 -14.14
N TYR A 321 -1.53 7.51 -14.66
CA TYR A 321 -1.42 7.15 -16.07
C TYR A 321 -2.62 7.60 -16.90
N ASP A 322 -3.65 8.18 -16.29
CA ASP A 322 -4.73 8.84 -17.02
C ASP A 322 -4.23 10.21 -17.50
N THR A 323 -4.13 10.40 -18.81
CA THR A 323 -3.67 11.64 -19.46
C THR A 323 -4.37 12.88 -18.90
N THR A 324 -5.70 12.84 -18.74
CA THR A 324 -6.47 14.00 -18.30
C THR A 324 -6.12 14.37 -16.86
N VAL A 325 -5.95 13.35 -16.02
CA VAL A 325 -5.60 13.52 -14.61
C VAL A 325 -4.15 13.97 -14.44
N CYS A 326 -3.23 13.40 -15.22
CA CYS A 326 -1.82 13.79 -15.23
C CYS A 326 -1.65 15.26 -15.64
N GLU A 327 -2.36 15.70 -16.68
CA GLU A 327 -2.36 17.11 -17.08
C GLU A 327 -2.96 18.02 -15.99
N ALA A 328 -4.02 17.59 -15.31
CA ALA A 328 -4.60 18.34 -14.20
C ALA A 328 -3.63 18.48 -13.02
N ILE A 329 -2.94 17.40 -12.64
CA ILE A 329 -1.89 17.40 -11.60
C ILE A 329 -0.81 18.44 -11.93
N LEU A 330 -0.29 18.42 -13.16
CA LEU A 330 0.76 19.35 -13.59
C LEU A 330 0.29 20.81 -13.60
N ARG A 331 -0.95 21.06 -14.07
CA ARG A 331 -1.52 22.42 -14.08
C ARG A 331 -1.67 22.95 -12.67
N SER A 332 -2.28 22.18 -11.76
CA SER A 332 -2.44 22.59 -10.37
C SER A 332 -1.10 22.83 -9.68
N LEU A 333 -0.11 21.95 -9.93
CA LEU A 333 1.20 22.08 -9.30
C LEU A 333 2.01 23.30 -9.77
N LEU A 334 1.89 23.66 -11.05
CA LEU A 334 2.76 24.68 -11.67
C LEU A 334 2.09 26.04 -11.85
N ILE A 335 0.76 26.09 -11.90
CA ILE A 335 -0.01 27.31 -12.16
C ILE A 335 -0.80 27.75 -10.92
N GLY A 336 -1.14 26.82 -10.02
CA GLY A 336 -2.03 27.02 -8.89
C GLY A 336 -3.47 26.66 -9.25
#